data_AF-A0A927VFC1-F1
#
_entry.id   AF-A0A927VFC1-F1
#
_cell.length_a   1.000
_cell.length_b   1.000
_cell.length_c   1.000
_cell.angle_alpha   90.00
_cell.angle_beta   90.00
_cell.angle_gamma   90.00
#
_symmetry.space_group_name_H-M   'P 1'
#
loop_
_entity.id
_entity.type
_entity.pdbx_description
1 polymer ?
#
loop_
_entity_poly.entity_id
_entity_poly.type
_entity_poly.pdbx_seq_one_letter_code
_entity_poly.pdbx_strand_id
1 'polypeptide(L)'
;MEANVLSKSNASAMGAAIFGAAAADESITGYKNANEVAAALGKINEEVYVPNPENVKVYDQLYTEYKTLLHYFGRGANDVMKRLNAIRDEQNK
;
A
#
# COMPACT_ATOMS: atom_id res chain seq x y z
N MET A 1 -3.41 -9.55 -11.29
CA MET A 1 -3.65 -8.34 -10.48
C MET A 1 -2.83 -7.23 -11.10
N GLU A 2 -3.46 -6.20 -11.61
CA GLU A 2 -2.79 -5.06 -12.25
C GLU A 2 -2.50 -3.97 -11.21
N ALA A 3 -1.40 -3.25 -11.37
CA ALA A 3 -1.04 -2.15 -10.50
C ALA A 3 -1.14 -0.82 -11.25
N ASN A 4 -2.13 -0.02 -10.86
CA ASN A 4 -2.32 1.34 -11.38
C ASN A 4 -1.48 2.32 -10.55
N VAL A 5 -0.82 3.25 -11.24
CA VAL A 5 0.01 4.28 -10.59
C VAL A 5 -0.73 5.61 -10.63
N LEU A 6 -0.67 6.35 -9.53
CA LEU A 6 -1.24 7.69 -9.46
C LEU A 6 -0.48 8.65 -10.37
N SER A 7 -1.21 9.52 -11.07
CA SER A 7 -0.58 10.50 -11.96
C SER A 7 0.10 11.66 -11.25
N LYS A 8 -0.11 11.80 -9.93
CA LYS A 8 0.46 12.86 -9.10
C LYS A 8 0.96 12.29 -7.79
N SER A 9 2.04 12.86 -7.28
CA SER A 9 2.71 12.43 -6.04
C SER A 9 1.94 12.77 -4.75
N ASN A 10 0.91 13.63 -4.82
CA ASN A 10 0.24 14.19 -3.64
C ASN A 10 -1.12 13.52 -3.36
N ALA A 11 -1.13 12.19 -3.26
CA ALA A 11 -2.33 11.37 -3.10
C ALA A 11 -3.20 11.81 -1.91
N SER A 12 -2.58 12.02 -0.75
CA SER A 12 -3.27 12.39 0.49
C SER A 12 -3.92 13.77 0.41
N ALA A 13 -3.23 14.76 -0.16
CA ALA A 13 -3.76 16.11 -0.34
C ALA A 13 -4.92 16.12 -1.34
N MET A 14 -4.85 15.30 -2.39
CA MET A 14 -5.95 15.15 -3.35
C MET A 14 -7.19 14.55 -2.68
N GLY A 15 -7.02 13.52 -1.83
CA GLY A 15 -8.12 12.95 -1.05
C GLY A 15 -8.80 13.99 -0.14
N ALA A 16 -8.01 14.81 0.55
CA ALA A 16 -8.54 15.90 1.37
C ALA A 16 -9.32 16.94 0.54
N ALA A 17 -8.83 17.29 -0.65
CA ALA A 17 -9.53 18.20 -1.56
C ALA A 17 -10.84 17.61 -2.08
N ILE A 18 -10.87 16.32 -2.38
CA ILE A 18 -12.09 15.60 -2.80
C ILE A 18 -13.17 15.70 -1.71
N PHE A 19 -12.81 15.41 -0.47
CA PHE A 19 -13.75 15.50 0.65
C PHE A 19 -14.15 16.94 0.98
N GLY A 20 -13.22 17.89 0.88
CA GLY A 20 -13.50 19.32 1.07
C GLY A 20 -14.52 19.85 0.07
N ALA A 21 -14.38 19.48 -1.21
CA ALA A 21 -15.32 19.89 -2.26
C ALA A 21 -16.69 19.19 -2.13
N ALA A 22 -16.71 17.93 -1.69
CA ALA A 22 -17.96 17.20 -1.46
C ALA A 22 -18.75 17.67 -0.23
N ALA A 23 -18.08 18.32 0.72
CA ALA A 23 -18.71 18.89 1.92
C ALA A 23 -19.35 20.27 1.66
N ALA A 24 -18.94 20.95 0.59
CA ALA A 24 -19.53 22.22 0.16
C ALA A 24 -20.82 21.97 -0.64
N ASP A 25 -21.69 22.98 -0.67
CA ASP A 25 -22.96 22.90 -1.39
C ASP A 25 -22.75 22.71 -2.90
N GLU A 26 -23.60 21.89 -3.54
CA GLU A 26 -23.53 21.57 -4.97
C GLU A 26 -23.56 22.84 -5.83
N SER A 27 -24.25 23.90 -5.41
CA SER A 27 -24.28 25.18 -6.13
C SER A 27 -22.93 25.91 -6.18
N ILE A 28 -22.01 25.59 -5.25
CA ILE A 28 -20.68 26.21 -5.15
C ILE A 28 -19.65 25.39 -5.93
N THR A 29 -19.69 24.07 -5.79
CA THR A 29 -18.66 23.17 -6.35
C THR A 29 -19.08 22.49 -7.64
N GLY A 30 -20.37 22.44 -7.94
CA GLY A 30 -20.93 21.72 -9.08
C GLY A 30 -20.92 20.19 -8.92
N TYR A 31 -20.62 19.68 -7.72
CA TYR A 31 -20.55 18.25 -7.44
C TYR A 31 -21.49 17.88 -6.31
N LYS A 32 -22.24 16.79 -6.49
CA LYS A 32 -23.24 16.31 -5.53
C LYS A 32 -22.61 15.48 -4.40
N ASN A 33 -21.47 14.83 -4.67
CA ASN A 33 -20.85 13.91 -3.73
C ASN A 33 -19.36 13.67 -4.06
N ALA A 34 -18.66 13.02 -3.12
CA ALA A 34 -17.24 12.72 -3.24
C ALA A 34 -16.87 11.83 -4.43
N ASN A 35 -17.77 10.96 -4.91
CA ASN A 35 -17.48 10.12 -6.09
C ASN A 35 -17.42 10.95 -7.37
N GLU A 36 -18.29 11.95 -7.53
CA GLU A 36 -18.25 12.85 -8.68
C GLU A 36 -16.99 13.70 -8.68
N VAL A 37 -16.61 14.23 -7.51
CA VAL A 37 -15.35 14.97 -7.35
C VAL A 37 -14.15 14.05 -7.63
N ALA A 38 -14.17 12.81 -7.14
CA ALA A 38 -13.11 11.83 -7.38
C ALA A 38 -13.02 11.43 -8.87
N ALA A 39 -14.14 11.33 -9.59
CA ALA A 39 -14.10 11.07 -11.03
C ALA A 39 -13.49 12.25 -11.81
N ALA A 40 -13.71 13.49 -11.36
CA ALA A 40 -13.16 14.68 -11.98
C ALA A 40 -11.66 14.90 -11.64
N LEU A 41 -11.27 14.65 -10.39
CA LEU A 41 -9.92 14.96 -9.87
C LEU A 41 -8.98 13.76 -9.78
N GLY A 42 -9.54 12.56 -9.62
CA GLY A 42 -8.84 11.29 -9.42
C GLY A 42 -8.29 10.72 -10.72
N LYS A 43 -7.38 11.46 -11.35
CA LYS A 43 -6.64 10.97 -12.51
C LYS A 43 -5.60 9.94 -12.06
N ILE A 44 -5.69 8.75 -12.64
CA ILE A 44 -4.64 7.72 -12.61
C ILE A 44 -3.75 7.89 -13.85
N ASN A 45 -2.50 7.46 -13.78
CA ASN A 45 -1.69 7.37 -14.99
C ASN A 45 -2.28 6.32 -15.93
N GLU A 46 -2.15 6.56 -17.23
CA GLU A 46 -2.52 5.58 -18.25
C GLU A 46 -1.56 4.39 -18.26
N GLU A 47 -0.34 4.55 -17.73
CA GLU A 47 0.61 3.46 -17.54
C GLU A 47 0.17 2.51 -16.43
N VAL A 48 -0.23 1.31 -16.84
CA VAL A 48 -0.59 0.20 -15.96
C VAL A 48 0.53 -0.83 -15.96
N TYR A 49 0.94 -1.26 -14.78
CA TYR A 49 1.90 -2.36 -14.63
C TYR A 49 1.15 -3.68 -14.62
N VAL A 50 1.29 -4.43 -15.70
CA VAL A 50 0.71 -5.77 -15.87
C VAL A 50 1.78 -6.82 -15.51
N PRO A 51 1.48 -7.75 -14.58
CA PRO A 51 2.45 -8.79 -14.22
C PRO A 51 2.78 -9.68 -15.41
N ASN A 52 4.07 -9.94 -15.62
CA ASN A 52 4.51 -10.98 -16.55
C ASN A 52 4.18 -12.36 -15.93
N PRO A 53 3.36 -13.22 -16.60
CA PRO A 53 2.93 -14.51 -16.07
C PRO A 53 4.09 -15.45 -15.68
N GLU A 54 5.20 -15.41 -16.41
CA GLU A 54 6.35 -16.27 -16.11
C GLU A 54 7.07 -15.80 -14.85
N ASN A 55 7.17 -14.48 -14.63
CA ASN A 55 7.72 -13.94 -13.39
C ASN A 55 6.83 -14.24 -12.19
N VAL A 56 5.50 -14.17 -12.36
CA VAL A 56 4.55 -14.49 -11.27
C VAL A 56 4.78 -15.89 -10.73
N LYS A 57 4.93 -16.90 -11.61
CA LYS A 57 5.21 -18.29 -11.20
C LYS A 57 6.48 -18.39 -10.34
N VAL A 58 7.54 -17.69 -10.73
CA VAL A 58 8.81 -17.66 -9.98
C VAL A 58 8.62 -16.95 -8.64
N TYR A 59 7.94 -15.81 -8.62
CA TYR A 59 7.67 -15.07 -7.39
C TYR A 59 6.77 -15.84 -6.41
N ASP A 60 5.84 -16.66 -6.89
CA ASP A 60 5.01 -17.52 -6.03
C ASP A 60 5.86 -18.57 -5.29
N GLN A 61 6.87 -19.14 -5.97
CA GLN A 61 7.84 -20.05 -5.34
C GLN A 61 8.65 -19.32 -4.28
N LEU A 62 9.21 -18.15 -4.62
CA LEU A 62 9.96 -17.30 -3.68
C LEU A 62 9.12 -16.88 -2.48
N TYR A 63 7.84 -16.53 -2.70
CA TYR A 63 6.93 -16.12 -1.65
C TYR A 63 6.59 -17.28 -0.71
N THR A 64 6.56 -18.51 -1.22
CA THR A 64 6.38 -19.70 -0.41
C THR A 64 7.54 -19.89 0.56
N GLU A 65 8.78 -19.79 0.09
CA GLU A 65 9.96 -19.85 0.97
C GLU A 65 10.03 -18.68 1.96
N TYR A 66 9.69 -17.48 1.51
CA TYR A 66 9.56 -16.32 2.38
C TYR A 66 8.57 -16.57 3.52
N LYS A 67 7.40 -17.15 3.24
CA LYS A 67 6.40 -17.48 4.28
C LYS A 67 6.93 -18.51 5.28
N THR A 68 7.69 -19.50 4.83
CA THR A 68 8.34 -20.47 5.72
C THR A 68 9.27 -19.76 6.69
N LEU A 69 10.14 -18.89 6.21
CA LEU A 69 11.05 -18.11 7.06
C LEU A 69 10.29 -17.14 7.98
N LEU A 70 9.26 -16.47 7.45
CA LEU A 70 8.40 -15.57 8.21
C LEU A 70 7.73 -16.31 9.38
N HIS A 71 7.21 -17.52 9.13
CA HIS A 71 6.64 -18.34 10.19
C HIS A 71 7.71 -18.77 11.21
N TYR A 72 8.86 -19.23 10.72
CA TYR A 72 9.92 -19.75 11.57
C TYR A 72 10.42 -18.69 12.56
N PHE A 73 10.74 -17.50 12.07
CA PHE A 73 11.27 -16.41 12.89
C PHE A 73 10.18 -15.55 13.57
N GLY A 74 8.97 -15.50 13.01
CA GLY A 74 7.93 -14.55 13.42
C GLY A 74 6.74 -15.13 14.18
N ARG A 75 6.51 -16.46 14.14
CA ARG A 75 5.36 -17.10 14.81
C ARG A 75 5.73 -18.08 15.92
N GLY A 76 6.92 -17.95 16.48
CA GLY A 76 7.33 -18.67 17.70
C GLY A 76 7.94 -20.05 17.50
N ALA A 77 8.16 -20.50 16.26
CA ALA A 77 8.94 -21.72 16.03
C ALA A 77 10.42 -21.53 16.40
N ASN A 78 10.96 -20.32 16.21
CA ASN A 78 12.26 -19.92 16.72
C ASN A 78 12.32 -18.41 17.03
N ASP A 79 12.21 -18.06 18.32
CA ASP A 79 12.32 -16.68 18.80
C ASP A 79 13.77 -16.11 18.84
N VAL A 80 14.67 -16.59 17.97
CA VAL A 80 16.08 -16.17 17.97
C VAL A 80 16.24 -14.66 17.83
N MET A 81 15.42 -14.01 17.01
CA MET A 81 15.47 -12.55 16.84
C MET A 81 15.19 -11.80 18.15
N LYS A 82 14.23 -12.27 18.95
CA LYS A 82 13.92 -11.67 20.27
C LYS A 82 15.07 -11.87 21.25
N ARG A 83 15.64 -13.08 21.30
CA ARG A 83 16.79 -13.39 22.19
C ARG A 83 18.02 -12.54 21.85
N LEU A 84 18.34 -12.39 20.56
CA LEU A 84 19.45 -11.56 20.12
C LEU A 84 19.24 -10.08 20.48
N ASN A 85 18.02 -9.56 20.32
CA ASN A 85 17.71 -8.20 20.76
C ASN A 85 17.86 -8.04 22.29
N ALA A 86 17.41 -9.02 23.08
CA ALA A 86 17.58 -8.98 24.54
C ALA A 86 19.07 -8.96 24.96
N ILE A 87 19.90 -9.81 24.36
CA ILE A 87 21.35 -9.84 24.61
C ILE A 87 21.99 -8.49 24.25
N ARG A 88 21.62 -7.91 23.10
CA ARG A 88 22.10 -6.58 22.68
C ARG A 88 21.71 -5.50 23.69
N ASP A 89 20.46 -5.52 24.14
CA ASP A 89 19.94 -4.52 25.08
C ASP A 89 20.55 -4.67 26.49
N GLU A 90 20.96 -5.89 26.87
CA GLU A 90 21.73 -6.16 28.10
C GLU A 90 23.18 -5.66 28.00
N GLN A 91 23.83 -5.81 26.84
CA GLN A 91 25.19 -5.29 26.61
C GLN A 91 25.25 -3.76 26.54
N ASN A 92 24.17 -3.12 26.09
CA ASN A 92 24.09 -1.66 25.94
C ASN A 92 23.67 -0.94 27.23
N LYS A 93 23.39 -1.67 28.32
CA LYS A 93 23.15 -1.10 29.66
C LYS A 93 24.47 -0.90 30.40
#